data_AF-R7HXP4-F1
#
_entry.id   AF-R7HXP4-F1
#
_cell.length_a   1.000
_cell.length_b   1.000
_cell.length_c   1.000
_cell.angle_alpha   90.00
_cell.angle_beta   90.00
_cell.angle_gamma   90.00
#
_symmetry.space_group_name_H-M   'P 1'
#
loop_
_entity.id
_entity.type
_entity.pdbx_description
1 polymer ?
#
loop_
_entity_poly.entity_id
_entity_poly.type
_entity_poly.pdbx_seq_one_letter_code
_entity_poly.pdbx_strand_id
1 'polypeptide(L)'
;MNISKIFNRIETQVEKHRLNKKITEINNYVKIHDFNTYGDSFNQMYNAREVMANYAKKKGVSIDIYDAKRLLEDDESVSPIMENNFSDKLSVIVTNLLNGKSKSKIISANTDKTFPKVCEKQVIIPIVTDGLERVGEIVSQTEDTFLRNLYRNIEKLTNTVTGKNSK
;
A
#
# COMPACT_ATOMS: atom_id res chain seq x y z
N MET A 1 -8.52 49.79 -9.58
CA MET A 1 -8.29 48.33 -9.48
C MET A 1 -7.08 48.12 -8.56
N ASN A 2 -7.21 47.35 -7.46
CA ASN A 2 -6.18 47.30 -6.42
C ASN A 2 -5.13 46.23 -6.76
N ILE A 3 -3.88 46.63 -6.97
CA ILE A 3 -2.77 45.77 -7.41
C ILE A 3 -2.52 44.62 -6.42
N SER A 4 -2.71 44.85 -5.12
CA SER A 4 -2.61 43.80 -4.09
C SER A 4 -3.63 42.67 -4.28
N LYS A 5 -4.86 42.99 -4.71
CA LYS A 5 -5.90 41.98 -5.01
C LYS A 5 -5.53 41.15 -6.24
N ILE A 6 -4.75 41.70 -7.17
CA ILE A 6 -4.28 40.98 -8.36
C ILE A 6 -3.15 40.02 -7.96
N PHE A 7 -2.17 40.48 -7.18
CA PHE A 7 -1.09 39.62 -6.68
C PHE A 7 -1.62 38.43 -5.86
N ASN A 8 -2.53 38.66 -4.91
CA ASN A 8 -3.11 37.57 -4.11
C ASN A 8 -3.84 36.53 -4.97
N ARG A 9 -4.53 36.96 -6.04
CA ARG A 9 -5.19 36.06 -7.00
C ARG A 9 -4.18 35.22 -7.77
N ILE A 10 -3.08 35.83 -8.22
CA ILE A 10 -2.01 35.12 -8.94
C ILE A 10 -1.35 34.08 -8.02
N GLU A 11 -1.00 34.45 -6.78
CA GLU A 11 -0.41 33.52 -5.81
C GLU A 11 -1.32 32.30 -5.57
N THR A 12 -2.60 32.54 -5.34
CA THR A 12 -3.59 31.45 -5.14
C THR A 12 -3.69 30.53 -6.38
N GLN A 13 -3.62 31.08 -7.59
CA GLN A 13 -3.65 30.30 -8.82
C GLN A 13 -2.38 29.46 -9.00
N VAL A 14 -1.20 30.02 -8.70
CA VAL A 14 0.08 29.32 -8.77
C VAL A 14 0.11 28.17 -7.76
N GLU A 15 -0.34 28.39 -6.53
CA GLU A 15 -0.45 27.35 -5.50
C GLU A 15 -1.40 26.23 -5.93
N LYS A 16 -2.58 26.59 -6.44
CA LYS A 16 -3.55 25.62 -6.96
C LYS A 16 -2.96 24.78 -8.09
N HIS A 17 -2.23 25.40 -9.02
CA HIS A 17 -1.59 24.68 -10.12
C HIS A 17 -0.52 23.71 -9.62
N ARG A 18 0.33 24.13 -8.67
CA ARG A 18 1.35 23.29 -8.04
C ARG A 18 0.73 22.08 -7.33
N LEU A 19 -0.34 22.32 -6.57
CA LEU A 19 -1.08 21.26 -5.87
C LEU A 19 -1.65 20.24 -6.86
N ASN A 20 -2.32 20.72 -7.91
CA ASN A 20 -2.90 19.86 -8.93
C ASN A 20 -1.83 19.00 -9.62
N LYS A 21 -0.69 19.60 -9.98
CA LYS A 21 0.43 18.86 -10.56
C LYS A 21 0.92 17.75 -9.62
N LYS A 22 1.10 18.06 -8.33
CA LYS A 22 1.50 17.07 -7.32
C LYS A 22 0.48 15.93 -7.18
N ILE A 23 -0.82 16.26 -7.16
CA ILE A 23 -1.89 15.25 -7.10
C ILE A 23 -1.86 14.36 -8.35
N THR A 24 -1.71 14.94 -9.54
CA THR A 24 -1.60 14.18 -10.79
C THR A 24 -0.39 13.26 -10.77
N GLU A 25 0.77 13.74 -10.31
CA GLU A 25 1.98 12.91 -10.20
C GLU A 25 1.79 11.74 -9.24
N ILE A 26 1.17 11.96 -8.07
CA ILE A 26 0.83 10.89 -7.12
C ILE A 26 -0.13 9.89 -7.78
N ASN A 27 -1.19 10.38 -8.42
CA ASN A 27 -2.23 9.55 -9.04
C ASN A 27 -1.73 8.70 -10.22
N ASN A 28 -0.58 9.04 -10.81
CA ASN A 28 0.05 8.19 -11.82
C ASN A 28 0.59 6.87 -11.24
N TYR A 29 0.86 6.84 -9.94
CA TYR A 29 1.47 5.69 -9.27
C TYR A 29 0.59 5.07 -8.19
N VAL A 30 -0.26 5.86 -7.52
CA VAL A 30 -1.15 5.39 -6.46
C VAL A 30 -2.52 6.01 -6.62
N LYS A 31 -3.54 5.16 -6.70
CA LYS A 31 -4.94 5.59 -6.69
C LYS A 31 -5.69 4.86 -5.59
N ILE A 32 -6.39 5.64 -4.77
CA ILE A 32 -7.35 5.15 -3.77
C ILE A 32 -8.70 5.56 -4.33
N HIS A 33 -9.50 4.57 -4.74
CA HIS A 33 -10.69 4.81 -5.54
C HIS A 33 -11.91 5.12 -4.68
N ASP A 34 -11.98 4.52 -3.50
CA ASP A 34 -13.15 4.59 -2.62
C ASP A 34 -12.85 5.42 -1.38
N PHE A 35 -13.69 6.41 -1.11
CA PHE A 35 -13.59 7.26 0.08
C PHE A 35 -14.28 6.66 1.31
N ASN A 36 -15.24 5.75 1.09
CA ASN A 36 -16.04 5.11 2.13
C ASN A 36 -15.47 3.74 2.56
N THR A 37 -14.15 3.58 2.54
CA THR A 37 -13.54 2.34 3.05
C THR A 37 -13.75 2.22 4.56
N TYR A 38 -13.71 0.99 5.08
CA TYR A 38 -13.98 0.71 6.50
C TYR A 38 -13.14 1.54 7.47
N GLY A 39 -13.80 2.13 8.47
CA GLY A 39 -13.14 2.87 9.56
C GLY A 39 -12.30 4.06 9.07
N ASP A 40 -11.16 4.30 9.70
CA ASP A 40 -10.24 5.41 9.37
C ASP A 40 -9.24 5.05 8.25
N SER A 41 -9.42 3.90 7.58
CA SER A 41 -8.46 3.38 6.61
C SER A 41 -8.23 4.34 5.44
N PHE A 42 -9.28 5.01 4.94
CA PHE A 42 -9.17 5.98 3.86
C PHE A 42 -8.22 7.11 4.26
N ASN A 43 -8.43 7.74 5.41
CA ASN A 43 -7.63 8.89 5.85
C ASN A 43 -6.17 8.48 6.06
N GLN A 44 -5.91 7.33 6.69
CA GLN A 44 -4.54 6.84 6.89
C GLN A 44 -3.83 6.58 5.56
N MET A 45 -4.50 5.90 4.61
CA MET A 45 -3.96 5.67 3.27
C MET A 45 -3.76 6.99 2.51
N TYR A 46 -4.74 7.89 2.57
CA TYR A 46 -4.69 9.18 1.90
C TYR A 46 -3.51 9.99 2.44
N ASN A 47 -3.30 10.06 3.75
CA ASN A 47 -2.17 10.75 4.36
C ASN A 47 -0.83 10.10 3.98
N ALA A 48 -0.78 8.78 3.80
CA ALA A 48 0.42 8.04 3.41
C ALA A 48 0.65 7.96 1.87
N ARG A 49 -0.26 8.46 1.03
CA ARG A 49 -0.27 8.21 -0.42
C ARG A 49 0.96 8.70 -1.16
N GLU A 50 1.56 9.79 -0.71
CA GLU A 50 2.77 10.34 -1.32
C GLU A 50 3.97 9.40 -1.11
N VAL A 51 4.08 8.80 0.07
CA VAL A 51 5.13 7.82 0.38
C VAL A 51 4.93 6.54 -0.45
N MET A 52 3.69 6.07 -0.59
CA MET A 52 3.35 4.95 -1.48
C MET A 52 3.72 5.25 -2.93
N ALA A 53 3.41 6.45 -3.41
CA ALA A 53 3.69 6.87 -4.80
C ALA A 53 5.19 6.97 -5.07
N ASN A 54 5.97 7.50 -4.13
CA ASN A 54 7.42 7.55 -4.24
C ASN A 54 8.04 6.15 -4.30
N TYR A 55 7.56 5.22 -3.47
CA TYR A 55 7.96 3.82 -3.53
C TYR A 55 7.61 3.18 -4.90
N ALA A 56 6.36 3.32 -5.33
CA ALA A 56 5.85 2.75 -6.57
C ALA A 56 6.62 3.28 -7.80
N LYS A 57 6.87 4.59 -7.85
CA LYS A 57 7.71 5.25 -8.86
C LYS A 57 9.12 4.65 -8.91
N LYS A 58 9.77 4.48 -7.76
CA LYS A 58 11.12 3.88 -7.69
C LYS A 58 11.15 2.43 -8.17
N LYS A 59 10.05 1.70 -8.02
CA LYS A 59 9.91 0.30 -8.41
C LYS A 59 9.36 0.09 -9.81
N GLY A 60 8.91 1.15 -10.50
CA GLY A 60 8.32 1.07 -11.82
C GLY A 60 6.96 0.36 -11.82
N VAL A 61 6.16 0.56 -10.78
CA VAL A 61 4.81 -0.03 -10.64
C VAL A 61 3.75 1.05 -10.39
N SER A 62 2.48 0.73 -10.66
CA SER A 62 1.32 1.44 -10.13
C SER A 62 0.59 0.59 -9.09
N ILE A 63 -0.12 1.27 -8.20
CA ILE A 63 -0.88 0.69 -7.10
C ILE A 63 -2.30 1.24 -7.17
N ASP A 64 -3.27 0.36 -7.28
CA ASP A 64 -4.68 0.70 -7.20
C ASP A 64 -5.29 0.04 -5.96
N ILE A 65 -5.98 0.82 -5.14
CA ILE A 65 -6.61 0.37 -3.90
C ILE A 65 -8.10 0.66 -3.97
N TYR A 66 -8.89 -0.40 -3.81
CA TYR A 66 -10.35 -0.36 -3.83
C TYR A 66 -10.93 -0.93 -2.53
N ASP A 67 -12.16 -0.57 -2.24
CA ASP A 67 -13.01 -1.37 -1.36
C ASP A 67 -13.14 -2.79 -1.94
N ALA A 68 -13.00 -3.81 -1.09
CA ALA A 68 -13.12 -5.18 -1.55
C ALA A 68 -14.57 -5.55 -1.93
N LYS A 69 -15.59 -4.82 -1.45
CA LYS A 69 -17.00 -5.01 -1.82
C LYS A 69 -17.24 -4.94 -3.33
N ARG A 70 -16.45 -4.14 -4.06
CA ARG A 70 -16.46 -4.08 -5.53
C ARG A 70 -16.37 -5.46 -6.20
N LEU A 71 -15.65 -6.41 -5.59
CA LEU A 71 -15.48 -7.76 -6.14
C LEU A 71 -16.77 -8.59 -6.13
N LEU A 72 -17.83 -8.09 -5.48
CA LEU A 72 -19.13 -8.74 -5.34
C LEU A 72 -20.21 -8.06 -6.22
N GLU A 73 -19.92 -6.92 -6.86
CA GLU A 73 -20.94 -6.10 -7.56
C GLU A 73 -21.54 -6.79 -8.80
N ASP A 74 -20.83 -7.74 -9.41
CA ASP A 74 -21.27 -8.44 -10.63
C ASP A 74 -22.09 -9.72 -10.35
N ASP A 75 -22.31 -10.09 -9.09
CA ASP A 75 -23.01 -11.32 -8.71
C ASP A 75 -24.36 -11.01 -8.05
N GLU A 76 -25.45 -11.19 -8.81
CA GLU A 76 -26.84 -10.99 -8.35
C GLU A 76 -27.23 -11.93 -7.19
N SER A 77 -26.40 -12.92 -6.85
CA SER A 77 -26.66 -13.95 -5.85
C SER A 77 -25.80 -13.84 -4.59
N VAL A 78 -25.16 -12.69 -4.35
CA VAL A 78 -24.26 -12.52 -3.20
C VAL A 78 -25.03 -12.61 -1.89
N SER A 79 -24.73 -13.66 -1.11
CA SER A 79 -25.25 -13.80 0.24
C SER A 79 -24.82 -12.64 1.14
N PRO A 80 -25.69 -12.12 2.02
CA PRO A 80 -25.34 -11.09 3.01
C PRO A 80 -24.13 -11.44 3.89
N ILE A 81 -23.87 -12.74 4.09
CA ILE A 81 -22.69 -13.23 4.84
C ILE A 81 -21.39 -12.92 4.07
N MET A 82 -21.41 -13.07 2.74
CA MET A 82 -20.26 -12.73 1.90
C MET A 82 -20.06 -11.23 1.81
N GLU A 83 -21.12 -10.43 1.71
CA GLU A 83 -20.99 -8.97 1.71
C GLU A 83 -20.34 -8.45 3.02
N ASN A 84 -20.78 -8.98 4.16
CA ASN A 84 -20.20 -8.63 5.46
C ASN A 84 -18.72 -9.04 5.56
N ASN A 85 -18.34 -10.18 4.98
CA ASN A 85 -16.95 -10.64 4.98
C ASN A 85 -16.00 -9.75 4.16
N PHE A 86 -16.51 -8.95 3.23
CA PHE A 86 -15.68 -8.03 2.41
C PHE A 86 -15.74 -6.58 2.92
N SER A 87 -16.71 -6.27 3.79
CA SER A 87 -16.95 -4.92 4.32
C SER A 87 -15.76 -4.30 5.06
N ASP A 88 -14.89 -5.10 5.67
CA ASP A 88 -13.69 -4.65 6.40
C ASP A 88 -12.39 -4.89 5.62
N LYS A 89 -12.46 -4.98 4.28
CA LYS A 89 -11.32 -5.36 3.43
C LYS A 89 -11.10 -4.40 2.26
N LEU A 90 -9.85 -4.37 1.81
CA LEU A 90 -9.37 -3.66 0.64
C LEU A 90 -8.92 -4.66 -0.43
N SER A 91 -9.19 -4.34 -1.69
CA SER A 91 -8.57 -4.98 -2.84
C SER A 91 -7.40 -4.13 -3.32
N VAL A 92 -6.17 -4.63 -3.12
CA VAL A 92 -4.95 -3.94 -3.54
C VAL A 92 -4.39 -4.62 -4.78
N ILE A 93 -4.20 -3.85 -5.84
CA ILE A 93 -3.69 -4.30 -7.12
C ILE A 93 -2.38 -3.57 -7.38
N VAL A 94 -1.31 -4.32 -7.68
CA VAL A 94 -0.03 -3.75 -8.12
C VAL A 94 0.23 -4.19 -9.55
N THR A 95 0.52 -3.22 -10.41
CA THR A 95 0.76 -3.43 -11.84
C THR A 95 2.14 -2.93 -12.22
N ASN A 96 2.92 -3.75 -12.90
CA ASN A 96 4.21 -3.36 -13.44
C ASN A 96 4.01 -2.47 -14.68
N LEU A 97 4.55 -1.25 -14.65
CA LEU A 97 4.35 -0.25 -15.69
C LEU A 97 5.07 -0.58 -17.00
N LEU A 98 6.09 -1.44 -16.97
CA LEU A 98 6.88 -1.79 -18.17
C LEU A 98 6.24 -2.89 -18.99
N ASN A 99 5.62 -3.89 -18.35
CA ASN A 99 5.10 -5.08 -19.04
C ASN A 99 3.60 -5.33 -18.80
N GLY A 100 2.93 -4.50 -18.01
CA GLY A 100 1.51 -4.62 -17.69
C GLY A 100 1.14 -5.79 -16.77
N LYS A 101 2.10 -6.58 -16.27
CA LYS A 101 1.83 -7.69 -15.37
C LYS A 101 1.26 -7.16 -14.06
N SER A 102 0.09 -7.66 -13.66
CA SER A 102 -0.57 -7.27 -12.42
C SER A 102 -0.78 -8.44 -11.47
N LYS A 103 -0.86 -8.13 -10.18
CA LYS A 103 -1.27 -9.07 -9.14
C LYS A 103 -2.08 -8.34 -8.08
N SER A 104 -3.13 -8.99 -7.60
CA SER A 104 -4.00 -8.45 -6.56
C SER A 104 -3.93 -9.26 -5.27
N LYS A 105 -4.29 -8.61 -4.17
CA LYS A 105 -4.49 -9.26 -2.88
C LYS A 105 -5.54 -8.52 -2.05
N ILE A 106 -6.35 -9.29 -1.33
CA ILE A 106 -7.29 -8.76 -0.35
C ILE A 106 -6.58 -8.60 0.99
N ILE A 107 -6.74 -7.43 1.62
CA ILE A 107 -6.10 -7.05 2.89
C ILE A 107 -7.18 -6.48 3.80
N SER A 108 -7.07 -6.63 5.12
CA SER A 108 -8.00 -5.96 6.03
C SER A 108 -7.81 -4.44 6.02
N ALA A 109 -8.91 -3.72 5.98
CA ALA A 109 -9.03 -2.28 6.15
C ALA A 109 -9.10 -1.86 7.63
N ASN A 110 -9.17 -2.80 8.57
CA ASN A 110 -9.36 -2.47 9.97
C ASN A 110 -8.10 -1.83 10.57
N THR A 111 -8.22 -0.56 10.97
CA THR A 111 -7.12 0.25 11.51
C THR A 111 -6.76 -0.06 12.95
N ASP A 112 -7.69 -0.66 13.69
CA ASP A 112 -7.55 -0.96 15.13
C ASP A 112 -6.95 -2.37 15.35
N LYS A 113 -6.93 -3.20 14.31
CA LYS A 113 -6.26 -4.51 14.32
C LYS A 113 -4.75 -4.35 14.12
N THR A 114 -3.99 -5.08 14.93
CA THR A 114 -2.58 -5.34 14.67
C THR A 114 -2.42 -6.67 13.94
N PHE A 115 -1.37 -6.77 13.12
CA PHE A 115 -1.12 -7.94 12.29
C PHE A 115 0.20 -8.60 12.69
N PRO A 116 0.20 -9.86 13.13
CA PRO A 116 1.41 -10.53 13.57
C PRO A 116 2.36 -10.72 12.39
N LYS A 117 3.63 -10.45 12.64
CA LYS A 117 4.75 -10.70 11.75
C LYS A 117 5.78 -11.55 12.46
N VAL A 118 6.01 -12.73 11.90
CA VAL A 118 7.15 -13.56 12.23
C VAL A 118 8.28 -13.27 11.22
N CYS A 119 9.49 -13.13 11.74
CA CYS A 119 10.71 -13.04 10.96
C CYS A 119 11.73 -14.02 11.54
N GLU A 120 12.09 -15.00 10.72
CA GLU A 120 13.08 -16.03 11.02
C GLU A 120 14.40 -15.66 10.34
N LYS A 121 15.50 -15.72 11.09
CA LYS A 121 16.85 -15.46 10.58
C LYS A 121 17.81 -16.50 11.15
N GLN A 122 18.67 -17.02 10.29
CA GLN A 122 19.82 -17.78 10.72
C GLN A 122 20.92 -16.83 11.18
N VAL A 123 21.55 -17.15 12.31
CA VAL A 123 22.70 -16.42 12.85
C VAL A 123 23.82 -17.40 13.15
N ILE A 124 25.04 -16.96 12.95
CA ILE A 124 26.23 -17.72 13.33
C ILE A 124 26.61 -17.29 14.74
N ILE A 125 26.65 -18.25 15.66
CA ILE A 125 27.04 -18.06 17.06
C ILE A 125 28.43 -18.68 17.23
N PRO A 126 29.48 -17.85 17.41
CA PRO A 126 30.82 -18.36 17.68
C PRO A 126 30.90 -18.92 19.09
N ILE A 127 31.35 -20.17 19.24
CA ILE A 127 31.60 -20.78 20.54
C ILE A 127 33.06 -20.55 20.91
N VAL A 128 33.28 -19.63 21.85
CA VAL A 128 34.59 -19.13 22.27
C VAL A 128 35.50 -20.23 22.85
N THR A 129 34.93 -21.31 23.39
CA THR A 129 35.69 -22.38 24.05
C THR A 129 36.34 -23.36 23.09
N ASP A 130 35.76 -23.60 21.91
CA ASP A 130 36.14 -24.72 21.03
C ASP A 130 36.55 -24.26 19.62
N GLY A 131 36.48 -22.95 19.32
CA GLY A 131 36.78 -22.39 18.00
C GLY A 131 35.77 -22.78 16.91
N LEU A 132 34.63 -23.38 17.29
CA LEU A 132 33.59 -23.83 16.39
C LEU A 132 32.47 -22.78 16.26
N GLU A 133 31.91 -22.69 15.06
CA GLU A 133 30.72 -21.89 14.77
C GLU A 133 29.47 -22.78 14.76
N ARG A 134 28.39 -22.34 15.41
CA ARG A 134 27.08 -22.98 15.30
C ARG A 134 26.09 -22.08 14.58
N VAL A 135 25.26 -22.67 13.75
CA VAL A 135 24.11 -21.99 13.16
C VAL A 135 22.95 -22.07 14.16
N GLY A 136 22.55 -20.92 14.69
CA GLY A 136 21.34 -20.75 15.47
C GLY A 136 20.23 -20.13 14.63
N GLU A 137 18.99 -20.37 15.03
CA GLU A 137 17.82 -19.72 14.44
C GLU A 137 17.25 -18.70 15.43
N ILE A 138 17.09 -17.45 14.98
CA ILE A 138 16.38 -16.41 15.72
C ILE A 138 15.00 -16.26 15.08
N VAL A 139 13.98 -16.49 15.90
CA VAL A 139 12.59 -16.16 15.58
C VAL A 139 12.25 -14.85 16.28
N SER A 140 11.90 -13.82 15.51
CA SER A 140 11.40 -12.55 16.04
C SER A 140 9.93 -12.39 15.68
N GLN A 141 9.13 -11.99 16.67
CA GLN A 141 7.71 -11.72 16.51
C GLN A 141 7.45 -10.24 16.75
N THR A 142 6.81 -9.59 15.80
CA THR A 142 6.45 -8.17 15.86
C THR A 142 5.02 -8.01 15.39
N GLU A 143 4.41 -6.88 15.72
CA GLU A 143 3.08 -6.53 15.25
C GLU A 143 3.15 -5.35 14.29
N ASP A 144 2.43 -5.47 13.18
CA ASP A 144 2.27 -4.39 12.23
C ASP A 144 0.97 -3.63 12.50
N THR A 145 1.05 -2.31 12.41
CA THR A 145 -0.13 -1.45 12.22
C THR A 145 -0.71 -1.65 10.83
N PHE A 146 -1.95 -1.19 10.61
CA PHE A 146 -2.62 -1.23 9.31
C PHE A 146 -1.74 -0.76 8.14
N LEU A 147 -1.16 0.44 8.23
CA LEU A 147 -0.31 0.98 7.16
C LEU A 147 0.91 0.10 6.90
N ARG A 148 1.59 -0.39 7.95
CA ARG A 148 2.78 -1.23 7.80
C ARG A 148 2.44 -2.58 7.14
N ASN A 149 1.31 -3.18 7.53
CA ASN A 149 0.79 -4.39 6.90
C ASN A 149 0.46 -4.13 5.42
N LEU A 150 -0.21 -3.02 5.10
CA LEU A 150 -0.51 -2.62 3.72
C LEU A 150 0.78 -2.48 2.88
N TYR A 151 1.77 -1.73 3.36
CA TYR A 151 3.05 -1.55 2.67
C TYR A 151 3.77 -2.88 2.40
N ARG A 152 3.80 -3.79 3.38
CA ARG A 152 4.45 -5.10 3.20
C ARG A 152 3.73 -5.96 2.17
N ASN A 153 2.41 -5.89 2.09
CA ASN A 153 1.67 -6.60 1.06
C ASN A 153 1.91 -5.97 -0.32
N ILE A 154 1.94 -4.64 -0.43
CA ILE A 154 2.35 -3.92 -1.66
C ILE A 154 3.76 -4.35 -2.07
N GLU A 155 4.72 -4.44 -1.15
CA GLU A 155 6.07 -4.89 -1.43
C GLU A 155 6.13 -6.34 -1.95
N LYS A 156 5.41 -7.26 -1.29
CA LYS A 156 5.29 -8.65 -1.76
C LYS A 156 4.70 -8.74 -3.17
N LEU A 157 3.62 -7.99 -3.44
CA LEU A 157 3.00 -7.93 -4.77
C LEU A 157 3.97 -7.34 -5.80
N THR A 158 4.66 -6.25 -5.45
CA THR A 158 5.69 -5.63 -6.27
C THR A 158 6.76 -6.65 -6.67
N ASN A 159 7.36 -7.34 -5.70
CA ASN A 159 8.39 -8.35 -5.95
C ASN A 159 7.88 -9.49 -6.83
N THR A 160 6.59 -9.82 -6.77
CA THR A 160 5.96 -10.84 -7.63
C THR A 160 5.81 -10.38 -9.09
N VAL A 161 5.50 -9.10 -9.31
CA VAL A 161 5.30 -8.54 -10.67
C VAL A 161 6.59 -7.98 -11.29
N THR A 162 7.60 -7.65 -10.49
CA THR A 162 8.91 -7.15 -10.94
C THR A 162 10.03 -8.18 -10.86
N GLY A 163 9.84 -9.27 -10.11
CA GLY A 163 10.85 -10.31 -9.95
C GLY A 163 11.23 -10.98 -11.27
N LYS A 164 12.54 -11.16 -11.50
CA LYS A 164 13.05 -12.07 -12.52
C LYS A 164 12.65 -13.47 -12.09
N ASN A 165 11.65 -14.06 -12.76
CA ASN A 165 11.15 -15.45 -12.66
C ASN A 165 9.67 -15.54 -12.27
N SER A 166 8.79 -15.28 -13.24
CA SER A 166 7.66 -16.19 -13.47
C SER A 166 7.79 -16.68 -14.91
N LYS A 167 8.68 -17.64 -15.11
CA LYS A 167 8.57 -18.57 -16.24
C LYS A 167 7.89 -19.81 -15.70
#